data_AF-I6Y1A9-F1
#
_entry.id   AF-I6Y1A9-F1
#
_cell.length_a   1.000
_cell.length_b   1.000
_cell.length_c   1.000
_cell.angle_alpha   90.00
_cell.angle_beta   90.00
_cell.angle_gamma   90.00
#
_symmetry.space_group_name_H-M   'P 1'
#
loop_
_entity.id
_entity.type
_entity.pdbx_description
1 polymer ?
#
loop_
_entity_poly.entity_id
_entity_poly.type
_entity_poly.pdbx_seq_one_letter_code
_entity_poly.pdbx_strand_id
1 'polypeptide(L)'
;HLLPEGTPTPLIPALILIETTSLLIRPLALGVRLTANLTAGHLLIQLISTATVVLISIMPAVSFLTLLILFLLTLLEVAVAMIQAYVFVLLLSLYLQENI
;
A
#
# COMPACT_ATOMS: atom_id res chain seq x y z
N HIS A 1 24.73 6.58 -17.89
CA HIS A 1 25.99 6.37 -17.15
C HIS A 1 25.98 4.93 -16.62
N LEU A 2 25.98 3.95 -17.52
CA LEU A 2 25.51 2.57 -17.26
C LEU A 2 26.62 1.58 -16.89
N LEU A 3 27.77 2.04 -16.42
CA LEU A 3 28.78 1.20 -15.80
C LEU A 3 29.49 2.02 -14.71
N PRO A 4 29.40 1.66 -13.43
CA PRO A 4 30.52 1.90 -12.54
C PRO A 4 31.67 1.03 -13.06
N GLU A 5 32.70 1.71 -13.57
CA GLU A 5 34.01 1.14 -13.86
C GLU A 5 34.45 0.23 -12.70
N GLY A 6 34.45 -1.09 -12.92
CA GLY A 6 35.02 -2.06 -11.98
C GLY A 6 34.24 -3.35 -11.68
N THR A 7 33.08 -3.63 -12.29
CA THR A 7 32.37 -4.92 -12.04
C THR A 7 32.84 -6.02 -13.02
N PRO A 8 33.15 -7.25 -12.55
CA PRO A 8 33.63 -8.32 -13.41
C PRO A 8 32.59 -8.66 -14.49
N THR A 9 33.03 -8.68 -15.74
CA THR A 9 32.23 -8.92 -16.96
C THR A 9 31.28 -10.13 -16.94
N PRO A 10 31.48 -11.22 -16.16
CA PRO A 10 30.50 -12.30 -16.05
C PRO A 10 29.26 -12.00 -15.19
N LEU A 11 29.34 -11.09 -14.21
CA LEU A 11 28.24 -10.80 -13.27
C LEU A 11 27.27 -9.71 -13.76
N ILE A 12 27.67 -8.93 -14.76
CA ILE A 12 26.85 -7.88 -15.37
C ILE A 12 25.48 -8.38 -15.84
N PRO A 13 25.37 -9.49 -16.60
CA PRO A 13 24.05 -9.99 -17.03
C PRO A 13 23.19 -10.48 -15.87
N ALA A 14 23.79 -11.04 -14.81
CA ALA A 14 23.06 -11.44 -13.60
C ALA A 14 22.52 -10.23 -12.84
N LEU A 15 23.33 -9.18 -12.67
CA LEU A 15 22.93 -7.94 -12.00
C LEU A 15 21.75 -7.25 -12.74
N ILE A 16 21.82 -7.16 -14.07
CA ILE A 16 20.76 -6.59 -14.89
C ILE A 16 19.45 -7.39 -14.74
N LEU A 17 19.54 -8.72 -14.68
CA LEU A 17 18.37 -9.59 -14.49
C LEU A 17 17.73 -9.41 -13.10
N ILE A 18 18.53 -9.20 -12.06
CA ILE A 18 18.03 -8.94 -10.70
C ILE A 18 17.42 -7.54 -10.61
N GLU A 19 18.06 -6.52 -11.21
CA GLU A 19 17.57 -5.13 -11.22
C GLU A 19 16.23 -5.02 -11.96
N THR A 20 16.13 -5.62 -13.15
CA THR A 20 14.87 -5.68 -13.94
C THR A 20 13.76 -6.42 -13.19
N THR A 21 14.09 -7.51 -12.50
CA THR A 21 13.14 -8.24 -11.66
C THR A 21 12.68 -7.41 -10.45
N SER A 22 13.60 -6.72 -9.77
CA SER A 22 13.33 -5.82 -8.63
C SER A 22 12.42 -4.65 -9.03
N LEU A 23 12.66 -4.08 -10.21
CA LEU A 23 11.85 -3.03 -10.83
C LEU A 23 10.40 -3.46 -11.06
N LEU A 24 10.17 -4.70 -11.50
CA LEU A 24 8.83 -5.24 -11.73
C LEU A 24 8.12 -5.65 -10.43
N ILE A 25 8.86 -6.17 -9.44
CA ILE A 25 8.27 -6.61 -8.17
C ILE A 25 7.83 -5.42 -7.31
N ARG A 26 8.52 -4.28 -7.36
CA ARG A 26 8.21 -3.10 -6.53
C ARG A 26 6.79 -2.55 -6.73
N PRO A 27 6.29 -2.31 -7.96
CA PRO A 27 4.92 -1.88 -8.19
C PRO A 27 3.90 -2.99 -7.92
N LEU A 28 4.25 -4.25 -8.18
CA LEU A 28 3.42 -5.40 -7.85
C LEU A 28 3.21 -5.50 -6.31
N ALA A 29 4.28 -5.36 -5.54
CA ALA A 29 4.25 -5.40 -4.08
C ALA A 29 3.44 -4.25 -3.48
N LEU A 30 3.46 -3.07 -4.10
CA LEU A 30 2.63 -1.95 -3.68
C LEU A 30 1.15 -2.20 -4.00
N GLY A 31 0.83 -2.73 -5.18
CA GLY A 31 -0.53 -3.11 -5.55
C GLY A 31 -1.13 -4.17 -4.61
N VAL A 32 -0.36 -5.23 -4.32
CA VAL A 32 -0.74 -6.26 -3.34
C VAL A 32 -0.96 -5.67 -1.95
N ARG A 33 -0.10 -4.74 -1.52
CA ARG A 33 -0.23 -4.04 -0.24
C ARG A 33 -1.50 -3.21 -0.16
N LEU A 34 -1.85 -2.49 -1.23
CA LEU A 34 -3.09 -1.72 -1.30
C LEU A 34 -4.30 -2.65 -1.20
N THR A 35 -4.33 -3.73 -1.99
CA THR A 35 -5.44 -4.69 -1.96
C THR A 35 -5.56 -5.40 -0.62
N ALA A 36 -4.45 -5.75 0.03
CA ALA A 36 -4.45 -6.37 1.35
C ALA A 36 -4.95 -5.40 2.43
N ASN A 37 -4.50 -4.15 2.39
CA ASN A 37 -4.95 -3.13 3.33
C ASN A 37 -6.44 -2.82 3.15
N LEU A 38 -6.92 -2.70 1.91
CA LEU A 38 -8.32 -2.43 1.60
C LEU A 38 -9.25 -3.60 1.96
N THR A 39 -8.81 -4.83 1.70
CA THR A 39 -9.62 -6.02 2.05
C THR A 39 -9.67 -6.24 3.56
N ALA A 40 -8.55 -6.11 4.26
CA ALA A 40 -8.50 -6.21 5.72
C ALA A 40 -9.28 -5.06 6.40
N GLY A 41 -9.11 -3.83 5.93
CA GLY A 41 -9.83 -2.65 6.43
C GLY A 41 -11.33 -2.78 6.20
N HIS A 42 -11.77 -3.17 5.00
CA HIS A 42 -13.18 -3.42 4.70
C HIS A 42 -13.79 -4.52 5.59
N LEU A 43 -13.09 -5.64 5.81
CA LEU A 43 -13.56 -6.69 6.73
C LEU A 43 -13.67 -6.18 8.17
N LEU A 44 -12.71 -5.38 8.63
CA LEU A 44 -12.72 -4.77 9.95
C LEU A 44 -13.88 -3.77 10.11
N ILE A 45 -14.13 -2.94 9.10
CA ILE A 45 -15.27 -2.02 9.03
C ILE A 45 -16.59 -2.82 9.13
N GLN A 46 -16.71 -3.94 8.43
CA GLN A 46 -17.92 -4.75 8.47
C GLN A 46 -18.16 -5.40 9.84
N LEU A 47 -17.11 -5.89 10.49
CA LEU A 47 -17.20 -6.43 11.85
C LEU A 47 -17.60 -5.35 12.87
N ILE A 48 -16.98 -4.16 12.81
CA ILE A 48 -17.32 -3.06 13.71
C ILE A 48 -18.73 -2.54 13.43
N SER A 49 -19.13 -2.40 12.17
CA SER A 49 -20.47 -1.95 11.79
C SER A 49 -21.56 -2.88 12.33
N THR A 50 -21.41 -4.19 12.17
CA THR A 50 -22.37 -5.16 12.72
C THR A 50 -22.42 -5.11 14.25
N ALA A 51 -21.28 -4.95 14.92
CA ALA A 51 -21.24 -4.75 16.37
C ALA A 51 -21.95 -3.44 16.78
N THR A 52 -21.72 -2.33 16.08
CA THR A 52 -22.36 -1.03 16.34
C THR A 52 -23.87 -1.13 16.21
N VAL A 53 -24.41 -1.81 15.19
CA VAL A 53 -25.86 -2.00 15.01
C VAL A 53 -26.50 -2.74 16.20
N VAL A 54 -25.84 -3.76 16.73
CA VAL A 54 -26.31 -4.47 17.93
C VAL A 54 -26.23 -3.55 19.16
N LEU A 55 -25.14 -2.80 19.30
CA LEU A 55 -24.89 -1.87 20.41
C LEU A 55 -25.87 -0.70 20.46
N ILE A 56 -26.44 -0.26 19.32
CA ILE A 56 -27.49 0.78 19.29
C ILE A 56 -28.64 0.43 20.22
N SER A 57 -29.05 -0.84 20.25
CA SER A 57 -30.23 -1.28 21.01
C SER A 57 -29.94 -1.50 22.50
N ILE A 58 -28.67 -1.75 22.87
CA ILE A 58 -28.26 -2.10 24.24
C ILE A 58 -27.66 -0.87 24.95
N MET A 59 -26.73 -0.17 24.31
CA MET A 59 -25.98 0.96 24.87
C MET A 59 -25.74 2.05 23.81
N PRO A 60 -26.71 2.96 23.58
CA PRO A 60 -26.64 3.98 22.53
C PRO A 60 -25.40 4.90 22.63
N ALA A 61 -24.97 5.24 23.85
CA ALA A 61 -23.79 6.08 24.07
C ALA A 61 -22.49 5.42 23.57
N VAL A 62 -22.32 4.11 23.79
CA VAL A 62 -21.15 3.35 23.31
C VAL A 62 -21.23 3.13 21.80
N SER A 63 -22.44 2.98 21.26
CA SER A 63 -22.66 2.93 19.81
C SER A 63 -22.17 4.19 19.10
N PHE A 64 -22.37 5.37 19.69
CA PHE A 64 -21.90 6.62 19.08
C PHE A 64 -20.37 6.67 19.00
N LEU A 65 -19.68 6.20 20.05
CA LEU A 65 -18.21 6.09 20.06
C LEU A 65 -17.70 5.11 18.98
N THR A 66 -18.32 3.94 18.84
CA THR A 66 -17.90 2.96 17.81
C THR A 66 -18.14 3.48 16.39
N LEU A 67 -19.19 4.27 16.17
CA LEU A 67 -19.45 4.93 14.88
C LEU A 67 -18.39 5.99 14.55
N LEU A 68 -17.94 6.77 15.55
CA LEU A 68 -16.82 7.70 15.40
C LEU A 68 -15.52 6.97 15.00
N ILE A 69 -15.23 5.84 15.65
CA ILE A 69 -14.05 5.01 15.34
C ILE A 69 -14.13 4.48 13.90
N LEU A 70 -15.30 4.00 13.48
CA LEU A 70 -15.54 3.52 12.11
C LEU A 70 -15.23 4.63 11.08
N PHE A 71 -15.72 5.85 11.32
CA PHE A 71 -15.43 7.00 10.47
C PHE A 71 -13.94 7.31 10.40
N LEU A 72 -13.24 7.33 11.54
CA LEU A 72 -11.79 7.57 11.58
C LEU A 72 -11.00 6.49 10.83
N LEU A 73 -11.38 5.22 10.94
CA LEU A 73 -10.73 4.12 10.24
C LEU A 73 -10.88 4.23 8.71
N THR A 74 -12.08 4.58 8.22
CA THR A 74 -12.29 4.82 6.78
C THR A 74 -11.43 5.97 6.25
N LEU A 75 -11.28 7.04 7.04
CA LEU A 75 -10.43 8.17 6.66
C LEU A 75 -8.95 7.78 6.60
N LEU A 76 -8.48 7.00 7.59
CA LEU A 76 -7.13 6.46 7.60
C LEU A 76 -6.86 5.57 6.39
N GLU A 77 -7.79 4.69 6.01
CA GLU A 77 -7.66 3.79 4.88
C GLU A 77 -7.52 4.54 3.55
N VAL A 78 -8.33 5.59 3.34
CA VAL A 78 -8.21 6.47 2.17
C VAL A 78 -6.88 7.24 2.20
N ALA A 79 -6.46 7.75 3.35
CA ALA A 79 -5.18 8.47 3.48
C ALA A 79 -3.99 7.56 3.13
N VAL A 80 -3.98 6.32 3.61
CA VAL A 80 -2.94 5.33 3.27
C VAL A 80 -2.95 5.01 1.77
N ALA A 81 -4.14 4.90 1.15
CA ALA A 81 -4.27 4.65 -0.28
C ALA A 81 -3.67 5.79 -1.12
N MET A 82 -3.94 7.05 -0.73
CA MET A 82 -3.35 8.23 -1.39
C MET A 82 -1.82 8.27 -1.28
N ILE A 83 -1.28 7.98 -0.10
CA ILE A 83 0.18 7.95 0.11
C ILE A 83 0.83 6.86 -0.73
N GLN A 84 0.23 5.67 -0.84
CA GLN A 84 0.77 4.61 -1.70
C GLN A 84 0.75 5.00 -3.18
N ALA A 85 -0.35 5.57 -3.67
CA ALA A 85 -0.42 6.05 -5.05
C ALA A 85 0.66 7.10 -5.36
N TYR A 86 0.91 8.03 -4.43
CA TYR A 86 1.97 9.03 -4.56
C TYR A 86 3.36 8.39 -4.63
N VAL A 87 3.69 7.48 -3.69
CA VAL A 87 5.00 6.80 -3.67
C VAL A 87 5.21 5.98 -4.94
N PHE A 88 4.17 5.36 -5.48
CA PHE A 88 4.24 4.64 -6.77
C PHE A 88 4.65 5.56 -7.92
N VAL A 89 3.96 6.70 -8.08
CA VAL A 89 4.25 7.66 -9.15
C VAL A 89 5.66 8.24 -9.01
N LEU A 90 6.07 8.58 -7.78
CA LEU A 90 7.42 9.09 -7.51
C LEU A 90 8.50 8.08 -7.92
N LEU A 91 8.38 6.83 -7.49
CA LEU A 91 9.33 5.77 -7.86
C LEU A 91 9.37 5.57 -9.37
N LEU A 92 8.21 5.52 -10.04
CA LEU A 92 8.14 5.40 -11.50
C LEU A 92 8.84 6.57 -12.20
N SER A 93 8.64 7.80 -11.73
CA SER A 93 9.28 8.99 -12.31
C SER A 93 10.80 8.98 -12.17
N LEU A 94 11.33 8.57 -11.01
CA LEU A 94 12.78 8.45 -10.79
C LEU A 94 13.38 7.38 -11.70
N TYR A 95 12.73 6.22 -11.82
CA TYR A 95 13.20 5.16 -12.70
C TYR A 95 13.15 5.51 -14.18
N LEU A 96 12.15 6.29 -14.61
CA LEU A 96 12.11 6.82 -15.97
C LEU A 96 13.27 7.81 -16.19
N GLN A 97 13.55 8.70 -15.24
CA GLN A 97 14.71 9.62 -15.33
C GLN A 97 16.06 8.92 -15.33
N GLU A 98 16.23 7.80 -14.63
CA GLU A 98 17.48 7.04 -14.62
C GLU A 98 17.73 6.24 -15.92
N ASN A 99 16.66 5.88 -16.64
CA ASN A 99 16.73 5.10 -17.89
C ASN A 99 16.74 5.96 -19.17
N ILE A 100 16.45 7.27 -19.09
CA ILE A 100 16.58 8.23 -20.20
C ILE A 100 17.97 8.85 -20.16
#